data_AF-A0A2S5GIK6-F1
#
_entry.id   AF-A0A2S5GIK6-F1
#
_cell.length_a   1.000
_cell.length_b   1.000
_cell.length_c   1.000
_cell.angle_alpha   90.00
_cell.angle_beta   90.00
_cell.angle_gamma   90.00
#
_symmetry.space_group_name_H-M   'P 1'
#
loop_
_entity.id
_entity.type
_entity.pdbx_description
1 polymer ?
#
loop_
_entity_poly.entity_id
_entity_poly.type
_entity_poly.pdbx_seq_one_letter_code
_entity_poly.pdbx_strand_id
1 'polypeptide(L)'
;MSTTHPLIDDQDLAGMIEDLKKWPNTAIHNGSFELSVSPFLTFYFNYDRDQYQRTTLDLIDVHESFESLLGHPYTVATHPRSERPHRYGSERLGELRDWARKTPVDKNFTVNFTDEAEHKSSPTHGAYLWRASDWGGGDQNYSSLQLYFRWRWWLANKEAWRQFVLDAIARLKPAQVYSGFAMANPLEFGMRSEVAVWDRALTPHFYGLDTDDTFGMTFMPQLPAGIRPPTWGFFLSDIWREKLDISRDEVVAQLSDPRIRIDTLSCGQWIELGPQPELYPVEDGVPELPVLANRLLRRIRHPLLDLVGSGEWDGDPNERFDRRDTQRWLARFDDDSDWPTPEIRGRTPGPAPAEPTPTHVVVGEDIPSDGWWYTLAKTGSRQYFKAGEPAPAIHQGPSRGRVIWQRDIDQRPPEAEAARQAETGQLAPRGGQWRGDEKGEVLCVVAKHEVLPSYQGRSLTWHWMHDAAQRAAARVRSGQPCPYPGTWTCEEHPTGPKTFAYQAPMPQVNGQDVTWALVSFLR
;
A
#
# COMPACT_ATOMS: atom_id res chain seq x y z
N MET A 1 5.48 -33.37 -0.16
CA MET A 1 4.84 -34.69 -0.34
C MET A 1 5.02 -35.09 -1.80
N SER A 2 5.02 -36.36 -2.18
CA SER A 2 4.94 -36.77 -3.60
C SER A 2 3.54 -37.34 -3.78
N THR A 3 2.60 -36.52 -4.22
CA THR A 3 1.25 -36.97 -4.54
C THR A 3 1.22 -37.41 -5.99
N THR A 4 0.97 -38.69 -6.24
CA THR A 4 0.70 -39.22 -7.59
C THR A 4 -0.71 -38.92 -8.08
N HIS A 5 -1.51 -38.21 -7.29
CA HIS A 5 -2.90 -37.85 -7.55
C HIS A 5 -3.10 -36.34 -7.31
N PRO A 6 -4.02 -35.68 -8.04
CA PRO A 6 -4.42 -34.31 -7.76
C PRO A 6 -4.91 -34.16 -6.32
N LEU A 7 -4.58 -33.02 -5.70
CA LEU A 7 -5.06 -32.61 -4.38
C LEU A 7 -6.56 -32.27 -4.42
N ILE A 8 -7.01 -31.68 -5.53
CA ILE A 8 -8.37 -31.18 -5.73
C ILE A 8 -9.02 -32.02 -6.82
N ASP A 9 -10.20 -32.58 -6.53
CA ASP A 9 -11.08 -33.12 -7.56
C ASP A 9 -12.17 -32.12 -7.98
N ASP A 10 -12.78 -32.36 -9.14
CA ASP A 10 -13.76 -31.44 -9.73
C ASP A 10 -14.99 -31.23 -8.83
N GLN A 11 -15.37 -32.24 -8.04
CA GLN A 11 -16.53 -32.18 -7.17
C GLN A 11 -16.25 -31.30 -5.93
N ASP A 12 -15.07 -31.47 -5.34
CA ASP A 12 -14.58 -30.68 -4.21
C ASP A 12 -14.42 -29.21 -4.61
N LEU A 13 -13.84 -28.94 -5.78
CA LEU A 13 -13.73 -27.57 -6.30
C LEU A 13 -15.11 -26.94 -6.53
N ALA A 14 -16.01 -27.63 -7.23
CA ALA A 14 -17.36 -27.13 -7.51
C ALA A 14 -18.15 -26.88 -6.22
N GLY A 15 -18.04 -27.78 -5.24
CA GLY A 15 -18.66 -27.62 -3.92
C GLY A 15 -18.14 -26.39 -3.20
N MET A 16 -16.82 -26.21 -3.13
CA MET A 16 -16.20 -25.07 -2.46
C MET A 16 -16.59 -23.75 -3.14
N ILE A 17 -16.66 -23.69 -4.47
CA ILE A 17 -17.13 -22.51 -5.21
C ILE A 17 -18.57 -22.16 -4.81
N GLU A 18 -19.49 -23.13 -4.83
CA GLU A 18 -20.90 -22.91 -4.50
C GLU A 18 -21.12 -22.50 -3.04
N ASP A 19 -20.28 -23.00 -2.13
CA ASP A 19 -20.34 -22.63 -0.72
C ASP A 19 -19.75 -21.23 -0.48
N LEU A 20 -18.64 -20.88 -1.14
CA LEU A 20 -18.03 -19.54 -1.04
C LEU A 20 -18.95 -18.41 -1.56
N LYS A 21 -19.78 -18.68 -2.57
CA LYS A 21 -20.82 -17.75 -3.03
C LYS A 21 -21.86 -17.44 -1.97
N LYS A 22 -22.15 -18.39 -1.07
CA LYS A 22 -23.14 -18.25 0.01
C LYS A 22 -22.51 -17.74 1.30
N TRP A 23 -21.30 -18.20 1.58
CA TRP A 23 -20.58 -17.93 2.82
C TRP A 23 -19.08 -17.84 2.56
N PRO A 24 -18.46 -16.64 2.69
CA PRO A 24 -17.10 -16.40 2.22
C PRO A 24 -16.01 -16.94 3.16
N ASN A 25 -16.39 -17.57 4.28
CA ASN A 25 -15.48 -18.22 5.22
C ASN A 25 -15.82 -19.70 5.32
N THR A 26 -15.41 -20.43 4.29
CA THR A 26 -15.73 -21.85 4.07
C THR A 26 -14.46 -22.67 4.11
N ALA A 27 -14.57 -23.86 4.70
CA ALA A 27 -13.48 -24.80 4.86
C ALA A 27 -13.76 -26.10 4.12
N ILE A 28 -12.71 -26.76 3.67
CA ILE A 28 -12.76 -28.03 2.95
C ILE A 28 -11.81 -29.05 3.58
N HIS A 29 -12.36 -30.24 3.80
CA HIS A 29 -11.66 -31.34 4.46
C HIS A 29 -10.88 -32.17 3.44
N ASN A 30 -9.55 -32.13 3.52
CA ASN A 30 -8.62 -32.83 2.64
C ASN A 30 -8.13 -34.16 3.26
N GLY A 31 -9.03 -34.85 3.98
CA GLY A 31 -8.76 -36.14 4.63
C GLY A 31 -8.09 -36.02 5.99
N SER A 32 -6.88 -35.47 6.07
CA SER A 32 -6.10 -35.37 7.33
C SER A 32 -5.90 -33.94 7.84
N PHE A 33 -6.30 -32.96 7.05
CA PHE A 33 -6.23 -31.54 7.37
C PHE A 33 -7.40 -30.82 6.70
N GLU A 34 -7.70 -29.62 7.17
CA GLU A 34 -8.73 -28.76 6.62
C GLU A 34 -8.10 -27.47 6.09
N LEU A 35 -8.48 -27.05 4.88
CA LEU A 35 -8.07 -25.76 4.33
C LEU A 35 -9.28 -24.84 4.24
N SER A 36 -9.12 -23.55 4.52
CA SER A 36 -10.24 -22.61 4.49
C SER A 36 -9.89 -21.29 3.83
N VAL A 37 -10.88 -20.69 3.16
CA VAL A 37 -10.87 -19.26 2.89
C VAL A 37 -11.29 -18.55 4.16
N SER A 38 -10.53 -17.57 4.61
CA SER A 38 -10.85 -16.77 5.79
C SER A 38 -10.56 -15.30 5.57
N PRO A 39 -11.24 -14.40 6.31
CA PRO A 39 -10.81 -13.03 6.43
C PRO A 39 -9.37 -12.95 6.92
N PHE A 40 -8.59 -12.07 6.31
CA PHE A 40 -7.21 -11.79 6.71
C PHE A 40 -6.97 -10.30 6.90
N LEU A 41 -5.88 -10.00 7.61
CA LEU A 41 -5.32 -8.67 7.74
C LEU A 41 -3.80 -8.79 7.84
N THR A 42 -3.08 -8.14 6.92
CA THR A 42 -1.63 -8.25 6.84
C THR A 42 -0.98 -6.89 6.78
N PHE A 43 -0.04 -6.65 7.69
CA PHE A 43 0.78 -5.46 7.77
C PHE A 43 2.18 -5.76 7.23
N TYR A 44 2.67 -4.92 6.34
CA TYR A 44 4.05 -4.95 5.82
C TYR A 44 4.75 -3.66 6.24
N PHE A 45 5.83 -3.78 7.01
CA PHE A 45 6.50 -2.63 7.61
C PHE A 45 8.01 -2.78 7.61
N ASN A 46 8.70 -1.65 7.57
CA ASN A 46 10.13 -1.58 7.77
C ASN A 46 10.42 -1.15 9.21
N TYR A 47 11.66 -1.32 9.63
CA TYR A 47 12.15 -0.74 10.87
C TYR A 47 13.50 -0.07 10.68
N ASP A 48 13.79 0.87 11.56
CA ASP A 48 15.13 1.43 11.73
C ASP A 48 15.95 0.43 12.55
N ARG A 49 17.17 0.14 12.09
CA ARG A 49 18.11 -0.76 12.74
C ARG A 49 18.30 -0.41 14.21
N ASP A 50 18.37 0.87 14.54
CA ASP A 50 18.59 1.34 15.91
C ASP A 50 17.32 1.24 16.79
N GLN A 51 16.16 1.04 16.16
CA GLN A 51 14.86 0.91 16.83
C GLN A 51 14.30 -0.52 16.78
N TYR A 52 15.06 -1.52 16.30
CA TYR A 52 14.54 -2.87 16.03
C TYR A 52 13.86 -3.53 17.25
N GLN A 53 14.39 -3.32 18.46
CA GLN A 53 13.80 -3.85 19.69
C GLN A 53 12.44 -3.20 19.97
N ARG A 54 12.36 -1.87 19.82
CA ARG A 54 11.11 -1.14 20.00
C ARG A 54 10.06 -1.62 19.00
N THR A 55 10.42 -1.73 17.73
CA THR A 55 9.51 -2.25 16.69
C THR A 55 9.06 -3.68 16.99
N THR A 56 9.94 -4.54 17.51
CA THR A 56 9.56 -5.92 17.88
C THR A 56 8.58 -5.92 19.06
N LEU A 57 8.76 -5.02 20.04
CA LEU A 57 7.82 -4.86 21.14
C LEU A 57 6.49 -4.27 20.67
N ASP A 58 6.50 -3.31 19.75
CA ASP A 58 5.29 -2.76 19.14
C ASP A 58 4.53 -3.83 18.34
N LEU A 59 5.22 -4.72 17.63
CA LEU A 59 4.65 -5.89 16.96
C LEU A 59 3.94 -6.83 17.95
N ILE A 60 4.56 -7.09 19.11
CA ILE A 60 3.97 -7.88 20.18
C ILE A 60 2.75 -7.17 20.77
N ASP A 61 2.82 -5.86 21.03
CA ASP A 61 1.70 -5.09 21.57
C ASP A 61 0.47 -5.14 20.63
N VAL A 62 0.69 -5.04 19.31
CA VAL A 62 -0.40 -5.17 18.31
C VAL A 62 -0.99 -6.57 18.35
N HIS A 63 -0.15 -7.61 18.38
CA HIS A 63 -0.62 -8.99 18.51
C HIS A 63 -1.44 -9.21 19.79
N GLU A 64 -0.93 -8.82 20.96
CA GLU A 64 -1.61 -8.99 22.25
C GLU A 64 -2.96 -8.23 22.29
N SER A 65 -3.03 -7.05 21.64
CA SER A 65 -4.27 -6.29 21.51
C SER A 65 -5.30 -7.03 20.64
N PHE A 66 -4.86 -7.63 19.54
CA PHE A 66 -5.71 -8.44 18.68
C PHE A 66 -6.20 -9.70 19.39
N GLU A 67 -5.31 -10.40 20.06
CA GLU A 67 -5.61 -11.59 20.85
C GLU A 67 -6.66 -11.29 21.93
N SER A 68 -6.48 -10.20 22.68
CA SER A 68 -7.43 -9.76 23.69
C SER A 68 -8.80 -9.44 23.09
N LEU A 69 -8.82 -8.82 21.91
CA LEU A 69 -10.05 -8.49 21.19
C LEU A 69 -10.83 -9.76 20.75
N LEU A 70 -10.11 -10.85 20.48
CA LEU A 70 -10.68 -12.16 20.15
C LEU A 70 -11.05 -12.99 21.40
N GLY A 71 -10.66 -12.56 22.60
CA GLY A 71 -10.88 -13.31 23.84
C GLY A 71 -9.90 -14.47 24.05
N HIS A 72 -8.64 -14.31 23.63
CA HIS A 72 -7.56 -15.30 23.80
C HIS A 72 -7.84 -16.67 23.13
N PRO A 73 -7.94 -16.72 21.79
CA PRO A 73 -8.42 -17.90 21.07
C PRO A 73 -7.37 -19.00 20.88
N TYR A 74 -6.08 -18.70 21.05
CA TYR A 74 -5.00 -19.58 20.59
C TYR A 74 -4.85 -20.84 21.44
N THR A 75 -4.57 -21.96 20.76
CA THR A 75 -4.34 -23.27 21.39
C THR A 75 -2.89 -23.73 21.21
N VAL A 76 -2.22 -23.28 20.15
CA VAL A 76 -0.83 -23.60 19.81
C VAL A 76 -0.06 -22.33 19.45
N ALA A 77 1.21 -22.27 19.87
CA ALA A 77 2.17 -21.26 19.42
C ALA A 77 3.53 -21.89 19.09
N THR A 78 4.34 -21.22 18.28
CA THR A 78 5.70 -21.68 17.96
C THR A 78 6.74 -21.10 18.91
N HIS A 79 7.75 -21.91 19.24
CA HIS A 79 8.88 -21.45 20.04
C HIS A 79 9.74 -20.43 19.24
N PRO A 80 10.03 -19.21 19.74
CA PRO A 80 10.64 -18.13 18.92
C PRO A 80 12.02 -18.41 18.33
N ARG A 81 12.76 -19.38 18.90
CA ARG A 81 14.05 -19.87 18.39
C ARG A 81 13.98 -21.15 17.54
N SER A 82 13.28 -22.19 17.98
CA SER A 82 13.26 -23.48 17.28
C SER A 82 12.10 -23.61 16.30
N GLU A 83 11.16 -22.66 16.32
CA GLU A 83 9.96 -22.58 15.48
C GLU A 83 9.01 -23.80 15.61
N ARG A 84 9.27 -24.65 16.61
CA ARG A 84 8.47 -25.85 16.88
C ARG A 84 7.16 -25.48 17.56
N PRO A 85 6.03 -26.11 17.18
CA PRO A 85 4.75 -25.88 17.82
C PRO A 85 4.71 -26.47 19.24
N HIS A 86 4.14 -25.72 20.17
CA HIS A 86 3.83 -26.13 21.52
C HIS A 86 2.44 -25.62 21.91
N ARG A 87 1.81 -26.29 22.89
CA ARG A 87 0.56 -25.80 23.47
C ARG A 87 0.75 -24.37 23.97
N TYR A 88 -0.20 -23.50 23.64
CA TYR A 88 -0.20 -22.12 24.09
C TYR A 88 -0.16 -22.03 25.62
N GLY A 89 0.65 -21.13 26.16
CA GLY A 89 0.93 -21.03 27.61
C GLY A 89 1.92 -22.07 28.17
N SER A 90 2.52 -22.93 27.34
CA SER A 90 3.57 -23.85 27.81
C SER A 90 4.83 -23.11 28.27
N GLU A 91 5.44 -23.55 29.37
CA GLU A 91 6.74 -23.06 29.86
C GLU A 91 7.86 -23.12 28.79
N ARG A 92 7.73 -24.03 27.81
CA ARG A 92 8.67 -24.13 26.68
C ARG A 92 8.67 -22.89 25.80
N LEU A 93 7.55 -22.17 25.71
CA LEU A 93 7.45 -20.95 24.91
C LEU A 93 8.21 -19.79 25.57
N GLY A 94 8.25 -19.76 26.90
CA GLY A 94 8.79 -18.64 27.66
C GLY A 94 8.04 -17.32 27.42
N GLU A 95 8.58 -16.22 27.95
CA GLU A 95 7.99 -14.90 27.79
C GLU A 95 8.37 -14.27 26.45
N LEU A 96 7.38 -13.84 25.67
CA LEU A 96 7.57 -13.31 24.31
C LEU A 96 8.46 -12.05 24.29
N ARG A 97 8.29 -11.18 25.30
CA ARG A 97 9.09 -9.95 25.46
C ARG A 97 10.54 -10.24 25.83
N ASP A 98 10.81 -11.33 26.52
CA ASP A 98 12.19 -11.76 26.79
C ASP A 98 12.86 -12.24 25.51
N TRP A 99 12.13 -12.98 24.66
CA TRP A 99 12.63 -13.36 23.34
C TRP A 99 12.91 -12.15 22.47
N ALA A 100 12.01 -11.17 22.41
CA ALA A 100 12.22 -9.93 21.66
C ALA A 100 13.52 -9.21 22.06
N ARG A 101 13.86 -9.18 23.36
CA ARG A 101 15.09 -8.57 23.86
C ARG A 101 16.34 -9.40 23.55
N LYS A 102 16.21 -10.73 23.50
CA LYS A 102 17.33 -11.67 23.25
C LYS A 102 17.63 -11.88 21.78
N THR A 103 16.65 -11.69 20.90
CA THR A 103 16.84 -11.88 19.45
C THR A 103 17.59 -10.68 18.87
N PRO A 104 18.82 -10.87 18.35
CA PRO A 104 19.60 -9.79 17.77
C PRO A 104 19.05 -9.34 16.40
N VAL A 105 19.47 -8.15 15.96
CA VAL A 105 18.95 -7.53 14.73
C VAL A 105 19.22 -8.37 13.47
N ASP A 106 20.33 -9.11 13.44
CA ASP A 106 20.79 -9.99 12.36
C ASP A 106 20.09 -11.36 12.34
N LYS A 107 19.12 -11.58 13.22
CA LYS A 107 18.25 -12.75 13.25
C LYS A 107 16.80 -12.35 13.08
N ASN A 108 16.03 -13.20 12.41
CA ASN A 108 14.59 -13.06 12.36
C ASN A 108 14.01 -13.21 13.78
N PHE A 109 12.99 -12.43 14.11
CA PHE A 109 12.09 -12.74 15.22
C PHE A 109 10.82 -13.33 14.62
N THR A 110 10.51 -14.59 14.94
CA THR A 110 9.41 -15.33 14.30
C THR A 110 8.61 -16.09 15.34
N VAL A 111 7.33 -15.77 15.44
CA VAL A 111 6.40 -16.41 16.40
C VAL A 111 5.02 -16.47 15.77
N ASN A 112 4.44 -17.66 15.75
CA ASN A 112 3.17 -17.91 15.10
C ASN A 112 2.20 -18.56 16.07
N PHE A 113 0.91 -18.28 15.90
CA PHE A 113 -0.18 -18.67 16.77
C PHE A 113 -1.35 -19.19 15.93
N THR A 114 -2.00 -20.24 16.41
CA THR A 114 -3.21 -20.80 15.80
C THR A 114 -4.17 -21.26 16.88
N ASP A 115 -5.46 -21.20 16.60
CA ASP A 115 -6.50 -21.82 17.41
C ASP A 115 -6.72 -23.31 17.08
N GLU A 116 -6.08 -23.82 16.05
CA GLU A 116 -6.16 -25.24 15.65
C GLU A 116 -5.17 -26.13 16.41
N ALA A 117 -5.67 -27.25 16.91
CA ALA A 117 -4.82 -28.29 17.50
C ALA A 117 -4.02 -29.05 16.43
N GLU A 118 -4.62 -29.26 15.26
CA GLU A 118 -3.97 -29.81 14.08
C GLU A 118 -3.30 -28.66 13.31
N HIS A 119 -1.98 -28.56 13.40
CA HIS A 119 -1.23 -27.45 12.81
C HIS A 119 -1.15 -27.49 11.28
N LYS A 120 -1.60 -28.59 10.65
CA LYS A 120 -1.79 -28.68 9.19
C LYS A 120 -3.08 -28.04 8.70
N SER A 121 -4.02 -27.74 9.59
CA SER A 121 -5.27 -27.11 9.22
C SER A 121 -5.16 -25.59 9.23
N SER A 122 -5.92 -24.95 8.33
CA SER A 122 -6.09 -23.51 8.29
C SER A 122 -6.67 -23.00 9.62
N PRO A 123 -6.09 -21.95 10.23
CA PRO A 123 -6.64 -21.37 11.44
C PRO A 123 -7.99 -20.71 11.18
N THR A 124 -8.88 -20.77 12.16
CA THR A 124 -10.04 -19.86 12.16
C THR A 124 -9.69 -18.52 12.83
N HIS A 125 -8.74 -18.52 13.76
CA HIS A 125 -8.01 -17.36 14.23
C HIS A 125 -6.52 -17.66 14.29
N GLY A 126 -5.70 -16.78 13.73
CA GLY A 126 -4.26 -16.99 13.67
C GLY A 126 -3.50 -15.68 13.70
N ALA A 127 -2.24 -15.75 14.11
CA ALA A 127 -1.32 -14.63 14.02
C ALA A 127 0.09 -15.12 13.67
N TYR A 128 0.72 -14.45 12.71
CA TYR A 128 2.05 -14.79 12.22
C TYR A 128 2.92 -13.54 12.31
N LEU A 129 3.83 -13.53 13.29
CA LEU A 129 4.70 -12.39 13.59
C LEU A 129 6.07 -12.67 12.98
N TRP A 130 6.53 -11.76 12.13
CA TRP A 130 7.84 -11.88 11.51
C TRP A 130 8.55 -10.52 11.43
N ARG A 131 9.58 -10.33 12.25
CA ARG A 131 10.58 -9.28 11.99
C ARG A 131 11.71 -9.88 11.16
N ALA A 132 11.87 -9.40 9.94
CA ALA A 132 12.98 -9.75 9.07
C ALA A 132 14.33 -9.35 9.68
N SER A 133 15.38 -10.11 9.47
CA SER A 133 16.76 -9.77 9.87
C SER A 133 17.36 -8.69 8.97
N ASP A 134 18.34 -7.93 9.48
CA ASP A 134 19.13 -7.00 8.66
C ASP A 134 20.29 -7.69 7.89
N TRP A 135 20.49 -8.99 8.07
CA TRP A 135 21.57 -9.74 7.44
C TRP A 135 21.36 -9.92 5.93
N GLY A 136 22.45 -9.84 5.16
CA GLY A 136 22.45 -10.20 3.73
C GLY A 136 21.59 -9.31 2.83
N GLY A 137 21.32 -8.06 3.23
CA GLY A 137 20.39 -7.16 2.50
C GLY A 137 18.92 -7.35 2.89
N GLY A 138 18.63 -8.07 3.97
CA GLY A 138 17.28 -8.25 4.51
C GLY A 138 16.63 -6.96 5.03
N ASP A 139 17.40 -5.88 5.21
CA ASP A 139 16.88 -4.53 5.43
C ASP A 139 16.00 -4.04 4.27
N GLN A 140 16.17 -4.61 3.08
CA GLN A 140 15.37 -4.34 1.89
C GLN A 140 14.02 -5.08 1.88
N ASN A 141 13.75 -5.97 2.84
CA ASN A 141 12.52 -6.74 2.94
C ASN A 141 11.58 -6.14 3.99
N TYR A 142 10.28 -6.34 3.79
CA TYR A 142 9.31 -6.02 4.83
C TYR A 142 9.42 -7.03 5.97
N SER A 143 9.27 -6.55 7.20
CA SER A 143 8.71 -7.34 8.29
C SER A 143 7.20 -7.43 8.12
N SER A 144 6.57 -8.46 8.68
CA SER A 144 5.14 -8.67 8.55
C SER A 144 4.43 -9.08 9.84
N LEU A 145 3.15 -8.72 9.90
CA LEU A 145 2.16 -9.28 10.82
C LEU A 145 0.97 -9.74 9.99
N GLN A 146 0.69 -11.03 9.92
CA GLN A 146 -0.50 -11.58 9.26
C GLN A 146 -1.45 -12.13 10.31
N LEU A 147 -2.72 -11.76 10.21
CA LEU A 147 -3.78 -12.12 11.13
C LEU A 147 -4.93 -12.77 10.37
N TYR A 148 -5.49 -13.84 10.92
CA TYR A 148 -6.74 -14.45 10.45
C TYR A 148 -7.79 -14.38 11.55
N PHE A 149 -9.05 -14.26 11.18
CA PHE A 149 -10.18 -14.20 12.11
C PHE A 149 -11.46 -14.73 11.49
N ARG A 150 -12.37 -15.25 12.32
CA ARG A 150 -13.65 -15.77 11.85
C ARG A 150 -14.52 -14.68 11.26
N TRP A 151 -15.15 -14.97 10.12
CA TRP A 151 -16.09 -14.05 9.49
C TRP A 151 -17.28 -13.69 10.38
N ARG A 152 -17.83 -14.68 11.09
CA ARG A 152 -18.93 -14.46 12.04
C ARG A 152 -18.52 -13.54 13.20
N TRP A 153 -17.27 -13.62 13.65
CA TRP A 153 -16.75 -12.71 14.67
C TRP A 153 -16.64 -11.29 14.11
N TRP A 154 -16.09 -11.13 12.89
CA TRP A 154 -15.97 -9.82 12.25
C TRP A 154 -17.33 -9.14 12.06
N LEU A 155 -18.35 -9.89 11.61
CA LEU A 155 -19.72 -9.37 11.45
C LEU A 155 -20.28 -8.74 12.74
N ALA A 156 -19.88 -9.25 13.91
CA ALA A 156 -20.33 -8.77 15.21
C ALA A 156 -19.42 -7.68 15.82
N ASN A 157 -18.23 -7.45 15.26
CA ASN A 157 -17.18 -6.62 15.87
C ASN A 157 -16.53 -5.62 14.88
N LYS A 158 -17.23 -5.24 13.81
CA LYS A 158 -16.69 -4.42 12.71
C LYS A 158 -16.01 -3.13 13.20
N GLU A 159 -16.65 -2.40 14.11
CA GLU A 159 -16.14 -1.14 14.65
C GLU A 159 -14.90 -1.35 15.52
N ALA A 160 -14.91 -2.37 16.39
CA ALA A 160 -13.78 -2.69 17.25
C ALA A 160 -12.58 -3.19 16.44
N TRP A 161 -12.82 -4.05 15.44
CA TRP A 161 -11.81 -4.48 14.48
C TRP A 161 -11.18 -3.30 13.75
N ARG A 162 -12.00 -2.36 13.28
CA ARG A 162 -11.53 -1.16 12.58
C ARG A 162 -10.67 -0.26 13.46
N GLN A 163 -11.09 0.00 14.70
CA GLN A 163 -10.27 0.76 15.64
C GLN A 163 -8.91 0.08 15.87
N PHE A 164 -8.93 -1.24 16.03
CA PHE A 164 -7.70 -2.03 16.09
C PHE A 164 -6.80 -1.83 14.86
N VAL A 165 -7.35 -1.85 13.63
CA VAL A 165 -6.56 -1.61 12.40
C VAL A 165 -5.91 -0.22 12.43
N LEU A 166 -6.67 0.82 12.76
CA LEU A 166 -6.17 2.19 12.78
C LEU A 166 -5.07 2.39 13.84
N ASP A 167 -5.25 1.81 15.03
CA ASP A 167 -4.26 1.85 16.12
C ASP A 167 -2.99 1.07 15.76
N ALA A 168 -3.14 -0.10 15.12
CA ALA A 168 -2.02 -0.89 14.63
C ALA A 168 -1.23 -0.15 13.53
N ILE A 169 -1.92 0.54 12.60
CA ILE A 169 -1.27 1.41 11.60
C ILE A 169 -0.51 2.55 12.29
N ALA A 170 -1.14 3.23 13.25
CA ALA A 170 -0.51 4.34 13.96
C ALA A 170 0.76 3.92 14.72
N ARG A 171 0.76 2.69 15.26
CA ARG A 171 1.89 2.12 16.02
C ARG A 171 3.00 1.58 15.12
N LEU A 172 2.68 0.70 14.17
CA LEU A 172 3.66 0.02 13.32
C LEU A 172 4.15 0.89 12.16
N LYS A 173 3.37 1.91 11.76
CA LYS A 173 3.61 2.76 10.60
C LYS A 173 3.96 1.94 9.36
N PRO A 174 3.08 0.99 8.97
CA PRO A 174 3.35 0.07 7.88
C PRO A 174 3.49 0.81 6.56
N ALA A 175 4.29 0.25 5.66
CA ALA A 175 4.34 0.73 4.29
C ALA A 175 3.07 0.29 3.53
N GLN A 176 2.57 -0.92 3.81
CA GLN A 176 1.39 -1.48 3.16
C GLN A 176 0.56 -2.27 4.18
N VAL A 177 -0.76 -2.23 4.05
CA VAL A 177 -1.68 -3.09 4.81
C VAL A 177 -2.76 -3.57 3.87
N TYR A 178 -3.15 -4.84 3.97
CA TYR A 178 -4.17 -5.46 3.14
C TYR A 178 -5.14 -6.25 3.99
N SER A 179 -6.42 -6.22 3.63
CA SER A 179 -7.48 -7.02 4.24
C SER A 179 -8.54 -7.40 3.20
N GLY A 180 -9.06 -8.60 3.34
CA GLY A 180 -10.01 -9.21 2.42
C GLY A 180 -10.18 -10.68 2.79
N PHE A 181 -10.38 -11.52 1.78
CA PHE A 181 -10.40 -12.97 1.93
C PHE A 181 -9.20 -13.58 1.22
N ALA A 182 -8.58 -14.57 1.86
CA ALA A 182 -7.50 -15.38 1.29
C ALA A 182 -7.63 -16.80 1.82
N MET A 183 -6.96 -17.76 1.17
CA MET A 183 -6.72 -19.05 1.81
C MET A 183 -5.89 -18.81 3.08
N ALA A 184 -6.40 -19.31 4.21
CA ALA A 184 -5.73 -19.16 5.49
C ALA A 184 -4.56 -20.14 5.60
N ASN A 185 -3.34 -19.63 5.69
CA ASN A 185 -2.16 -20.47 5.79
C ASN A 185 -2.18 -21.27 7.10
N PRO A 186 -2.04 -22.61 7.06
CA PRO A 186 -1.82 -23.40 8.25
C PRO A 186 -0.50 -23.03 8.95
N LEU A 187 -0.40 -23.42 10.23
CA LEU A 187 0.80 -23.18 11.02
C LEU A 187 2.02 -23.97 10.49
N GLU A 188 1.77 -25.18 9.98
CA GLU A 188 2.81 -26.01 9.37
C GLU A 188 3.24 -25.41 8.02
N PHE A 189 4.48 -24.93 7.98
CA PHE A 189 5.05 -24.24 6.83
C PHE A 189 4.94 -25.03 5.51
N GLY A 190 5.04 -26.36 5.56
CA GLY A 190 4.92 -27.21 4.38
C GLY A 190 3.58 -27.08 3.65
N MET A 191 2.51 -26.74 4.37
CA MET A 191 1.14 -26.64 3.86
C MET A 191 0.92 -25.49 2.87
N ARG A 192 1.89 -24.55 2.75
CA ARG A 192 1.82 -23.46 1.77
C ARG A 192 1.77 -23.99 0.32
N SER A 193 2.35 -25.17 0.07
CA SER A 193 2.29 -25.82 -1.25
C SER A 193 0.84 -26.20 -1.60
N GLU A 194 0.11 -26.78 -0.66
CA GLU A 194 -1.28 -27.20 -0.80
C GLU A 194 -2.22 -26.00 -0.89
N VAL A 195 -1.97 -24.95 -0.11
CA VAL A 195 -2.68 -23.67 -0.19
C VAL A 195 -2.54 -23.06 -1.59
N ALA A 196 -1.34 -23.07 -2.17
CA ALA A 196 -1.09 -22.50 -3.50
C ALA A 196 -1.88 -23.20 -4.63
N VAL A 197 -2.17 -24.49 -4.50
CA VAL A 197 -3.03 -25.22 -5.44
C VAL A 197 -4.47 -24.69 -5.37
N TRP A 198 -4.99 -24.51 -4.15
CA TRP A 198 -6.32 -23.93 -3.94
C TRP A 198 -6.43 -22.48 -4.39
N ASP A 199 -5.43 -21.65 -4.11
CA ASP A 199 -5.36 -20.27 -4.59
C ASP A 199 -5.50 -20.21 -6.13
N ARG A 200 -4.72 -21.03 -6.85
CA ARG A 200 -4.80 -21.06 -8.31
C ARG A 200 -6.12 -21.62 -8.82
N ALA A 201 -6.71 -22.61 -8.15
CA ALA A 201 -7.98 -23.20 -8.53
C ALA A 201 -9.17 -22.24 -8.33
N LEU A 202 -9.16 -21.44 -7.27
CA LEU A 202 -10.30 -20.58 -6.90
C LEU A 202 -10.25 -19.16 -7.51
N THR A 203 -9.07 -18.61 -7.78
CA THR A 203 -8.92 -17.24 -8.31
C THR A 203 -9.52 -16.98 -9.71
N PRO A 204 -9.76 -18.00 -10.57
CA PRO A 204 -10.60 -17.84 -11.76
C PRO A 204 -12.10 -17.67 -11.48
N HIS A 205 -12.56 -17.90 -10.25
CA HIS A 205 -13.97 -17.85 -9.86
C HIS A 205 -14.32 -16.65 -8.98
N PHE A 206 -13.32 -16.02 -8.35
CA PHE A 206 -13.51 -14.94 -7.39
C PHE A 206 -12.47 -13.83 -7.58
N TYR A 207 -12.90 -12.64 -7.99
CA TYR A 207 -11.98 -11.50 -8.17
C TYR A 207 -11.42 -10.96 -6.84
N GLY A 208 -12.17 -11.12 -5.76
CA GLY A 208 -11.85 -10.64 -4.41
C GLY A 208 -11.05 -11.62 -3.56
N LEU A 209 -10.83 -12.85 -4.03
CA LEU A 209 -9.91 -13.79 -3.38
C LEU A 209 -8.48 -13.33 -3.60
N ASP A 210 -7.76 -13.10 -2.50
CA ASP A 210 -6.37 -12.65 -2.49
C ASP A 210 -5.41 -13.80 -2.21
N THR A 211 -4.20 -13.71 -2.76
CA THR A 211 -3.09 -14.67 -2.52
C THR A 211 -2.11 -14.07 -1.52
N ASP A 212 -2.38 -14.21 -0.22
CA ASP A 212 -1.58 -13.58 0.83
C ASP A 212 -0.55 -14.53 1.47
N ASP A 213 0.60 -14.65 0.81
CA ASP A 213 1.77 -15.39 1.29
C ASP A 213 2.92 -14.45 1.68
N THR A 214 2.94 -14.00 2.94
CA THR A 214 4.00 -13.12 3.48
C THR A 214 5.42 -13.66 3.27
N PHE A 215 5.59 -14.99 3.25
CA PHE A 215 6.89 -15.62 3.00
C PHE A 215 7.30 -15.42 1.54
N GLY A 216 6.45 -15.80 0.58
CA GLY A 216 6.70 -15.57 -0.86
C GLY A 216 6.98 -14.11 -1.19
N MET A 217 6.24 -13.18 -0.57
CA MET A 217 6.40 -11.72 -0.74
C MET A 217 7.79 -11.18 -0.32
N THR A 218 8.57 -11.96 0.41
CA THR A 218 9.93 -11.62 0.86
C THR A 218 11.00 -11.91 -0.20
N PHE A 219 10.76 -12.91 -1.04
CA PHE A 219 11.77 -13.39 -1.99
C PHE A 219 11.69 -12.65 -3.31
N MET A 220 12.76 -12.74 -4.10
CA MET A 220 12.88 -11.96 -5.32
C MET A 220 11.88 -12.42 -6.38
N PRO A 221 11.13 -11.49 -7.02
CA PRO A 221 11.12 -10.05 -6.78
C PRO A 221 10.27 -9.65 -5.56
N GLN A 222 10.92 -8.97 -4.62
CA GLN A 222 10.35 -8.66 -3.31
C GLN A 222 9.30 -7.54 -3.36
N LEU A 223 8.25 -7.68 -2.55
CA LEU A 223 7.13 -6.75 -2.47
C LEU A 223 7.53 -5.26 -2.33
N PRO A 224 8.59 -4.86 -1.61
CA PRO A 224 9.03 -3.46 -1.53
C PRO A 224 9.22 -2.71 -2.86
N ALA A 225 9.38 -3.40 -4.00
CA ALA A 225 9.51 -2.76 -5.32
C ALA A 225 8.19 -2.23 -5.92
N GLY A 226 7.04 -2.44 -5.26
CA GLY A 226 5.71 -1.94 -5.69
C GLY A 226 4.64 -2.20 -4.62
N ILE A 227 3.37 -2.06 -4.97
CA ILE A 227 2.24 -2.50 -4.12
C ILE A 227 1.47 -3.65 -4.74
N ARG A 228 0.75 -4.43 -3.92
CA ARG A 228 -0.22 -5.42 -4.40
C ARG A 228 -1.40 -4.73 -5.12
N PRO A 229 -2.17 -5.45 -5.97
CA PRO A 229 -3.48 -5.00 -6.43
C PRO A 229 -4.41 -4.65 -5.25
N PRO A 230 -5.45 -3.81 -5.45
CA PRO A 230 -6.38 -3.48 -4.38
C PRO A 230 -7.13 -4.71 -3.87
N THR A 231 -7.23 -4.81 -2.54
CA THR A 231 -8.13 -5.70 -1.79
C THR A 231 -9.32 -4.89 -1.26
N TRP A 232 -10.25 -5.52 -0.52
CA TRP A 232 -11.36 -4.79 0.10
C TRP A 232 -10.89 -3.64 1.00
N GLY A 233 -10.00 -3.93 1.95
CA GLY A 233 -9.39 -2.94 2.83
C GLY A 233 -7.91 -2.82 2.50
N PHE A 234 -7.40 -1.61 2.30
CA PHE A 234 -5.97 -1.40 2.07
C PHE A 234 -5.47 -0.08 2.66
N PHE A 235 -4.19 -0.04 3.03
CA PHE A 235 -3.52 1.18 3.49
C PHE A 235 -2.62 1.75 2.40
N LEU A 236 -2.94 2.97 1.95
CA LEU A 236 -2.06 3.77 1.11
C LEU A 236 -1.20 4.66 2.01
N SER A 237 0.01 4.20 2.34
CA SER A 237 0.97 5.01 3.09
C SER A 237 1.46 6.21 2.27
N ASP A 238 1.94 7.25 2.96
CA ASP A 238 2.53 8.40 2.26
C ASP A 238 3.73 8.01 1.38
N ILE A 239 4.49 6.99 1.79
CA ILE A 239 5.62 6.42 1.02
C ILE A 239 5.17 6.01 -0.39
N TRP A 240 3.98 5.44 -0.51
CA TRP A 240 3.42 5.00 -1.79
C TRP A 240 2.59 6.07 -2.49
N ARG A 241 1.82 6.87 -1.73
CA ARG A 241 1.08 8.02 -2.28
C ARG A 241 2.01 9.01 -2.99
N GLU A 242 3.16 9.33 -2.40
CA GLU A 242 4.11 10.29 -2.98
C GLU A 242 4.69 9.82 -4.33
N LYS A 243 4.70 8.52 -4.59
CA LYS A 243 5.11 7.97 -5.90
C LYS A 243 4.05 8.17 -6.99
N LEU A 244 2.80 8.42 -6.60
CA LEU A 244 1.73 8.82 -7.52
C LEU A 244 1.74 10.31 -7.83
N ASP A 245 2.51 11.11 -7.09
CA ASP A 245 2.57 12.58 -7.20
C ASP A 245 1.19 13.25 -7.04
N ILE A 246 0.39 12.75 -6.10
CA ILE A 246 -0.94 13.28 -5.77
C ILE A 246 -1.07 13.50 -4.27
N SER A 247 -1.81 14.52 -3.85
CA SER A 247 -2.16 14.79 -2.45
C SER A 247 -3.15 13.78 -1.86
N ARG A 248 -3.29 13.79 -0.53
CA ARG A 248 -4.31 12.98 0.17
C ARG A 248 -5.74 13.39 -0.21
N ASP A 249 -5.96 14.68 -0.47
CA ASP A 249 -7.27 15.19 -0.92
C ASP A 249 -7.59 14.74 -2.35
N GLU A 250 -6.58 14.63 -3.22
CA GLU A 250 -6.76 14.06 -4.56
C GLU A 250 -7.07 12.57 -4.52
N VAL A 251 -6.53 11.81 -3.56
CA VAL A 251 -6.94 10.42 -3.32
C VAL A 251 -8.43 10.36 -2.97
N VAL A 252 -8.89 11.23 -2.05
CA VAL A 252 -10.31 11.32 -1.68
C VAL A 252 -11.18 11.69 -2.89
N ALA A 253 -10.75 12.67 -3.70
CA ALA A 253 -11.47 13.10 -4.88
C ALA A 253 -11.57 11.99 -5.95
N GLN A 254 -10.49 11.25 -6.19
CA GLN A 254 -10.46 10.16 -7.18
C GLN A 254 -11.25 8.92 -6.74
N LEU A 255 -11.37 8.70 -5.42
CA LEU A 255 -12.15 7.61 -4.83
C LEU A 255 -13.49 8.11 -4.25
N SER A 256 -14.04 9.18 -4.81
CA SER A 256 -15.30 9.79 -4.36
C SER A 256 -16.52 8.94 -4.76
N ASP A 257 -16.66 7.76 -4.16
CA ASP A 257 -17.84 6.89 -4.22
C ASP A 257 -18.44 6.78 -2.80
N PRO A 258 -19.76 6.94 -2.61
CA PRO A 258 -20.40 6.90 -1.29
C PRO A 258 -20.24 5.56 -0.55
N ARG A 259 -19.88 4.49 -1.26
CA ARG A 259 -19.60 3.16 -0.67
C ARG A 259 -18.17 3.07 -0.11
N ILE A 260 -17.26 3.95 -0.53
CA ILE A 260 -15.86 3.93 -0.10
C ILE A 260 -15.71 4.74 1.20
N ARG A 261 -15.05 4.16 2.20
CA ARG A 261 -14.62 4.90 3.40
C ARG A 261 -13.13 5.13 3.35
N ILE A 262 -12.70 6.34 3.75
CA ILE A 262 -11.29 6.71 3.86
C ILE A 262 -11.04 7.30 5.25
N ASP A 263 -10.15 6.71 6.02
CA ASP A 263 -9.65 7.25 7.29
C ASP A 263 -8.23 7.80 7.08
N THR A 264 -8.06 9.10 7.30
CA THR A 264 -6.76 9.76 7.17
C THR A 264 -5.98 9.66 8.49
N LEU A 265 -4.82 9.01 8.45
CA LEU A 265 -3.90 8.84 9.58
C LEU A 265 -2.66 9.74 9.41
N SER A 266 -1.79 9.77 10.42
CA SER A 266 -0.55 10.55 10.36
C SER A 266 0.42 10.08 9.27
N CYS A 267 0.38 8.81 8.87
CA CYS A 267 1.32 8.18 7.93
C CYS A 267 0.69 7.69 6.60
N GLY A 268 -0.57 8.04 6.32
CA GLY A 268 -1.27 7.63 5.10
C GLY A 268 -2.79 7.58 5.26
N GLN A 269 -3.46 6.85 4.38
CA GLN A 269 -4.92 6.70 4.36
C GLN A 269 -5.32 5.22 4.35
N TRP A 270 -6.17 4.80 5.29
CA TRP A 270 -6.84 3.50 5.27
C TRP A 270 -8.11 3.61 4.43
N ILE A 271 -8.30 2.70 3.48
CA ILE A 271 -9.36 2.75 2.47
C ILE A 271 -10.13 1.42 2.50
N GLU A 272 -11.46 1.48 2.66
CA GLU A 272 -12.37 0.33 2.56
C GLU A 272 -13.29 0.48 1.35
N LEU A 273 -13.27 -0.53 0.47
CA LEU A 273 -14.04 -0.60 -0.77
C LEU A 273 -15.40 -1.24 -0.50
N GLY A 274 -16.35 -0.46 -0.01
CA GLY A 274 -17.68 -0.94 0.35
C GLY A 274 -17.82 -1.31 1.82
N PRO A 275 -19.04 -1.62 2.27
CA PRO A 275 -19.36 -1.80 3.70
C PRO A 275 -18.78 -3.07 4.32
N GLN A 276 -18.31 -4.01 3.51
CA GLN A 276 -17.74 -5.29 3.98
C GLN A 276 -16.85 -5.95 2.91
N PRO A 277 -15.94 -6.85 3.32
CA PRO A 277 -15.19 -7.69 2.38
C PRO A 277 -16.11 -8.54 1.51
N GLU A 278 -15.77 -8.70 0.24
CA GLU A 278 -16.50 -9.52 -0.73
C GLU A 278 -15.53 -10.32 -1.60
N LEU A 279 -15.94 -11.53 -1.99
CA LEU A 279 -15.18 -12.41 -2.88
C LEU A 279 -15.37 -12.09 -4.37
N TYR A 280 -16.42 -11.34 -4.72
CA TYR A 280 -16.78 -10.98 -6.10
C TYR A 280 -16.79 -12.19 -7.05
N PRO A 281 -17.83 -13.04 -6.98
CA PRO A 281 -18.02 -14.12 -7.93
C PRO A 281 -17.91 -13.60 -9.36
N VAL A 282 -17.12 -14.27 -10.18
CA VAL A 282 -16.78 -13.79 -11.52
C VAL A 282 -18.01 -13.71 -12.44
N GLU A 283 -19.03 -14.55 -12.19
CA GLU A 283 -20.31 -14.55 -12.90
C GLU A 283 -21.15 -13.28 -12.67
N ASP A 284 -20.88 -12.51 -11.61
CA ASP A 284 -21.53 -11.23 -11.34
C ASP A 284 -20.89 -10.07 -12.12
N GLY A 285 -19.82 -10.34 -12.87
CA GLY A 285 -19.06 -9.36 -13.64
C GLY A 285 -17.89 -8.74 -12.88
N VAL A 286 -17.18 -7.83 -13.54
CA VAL A 286 -15.98 -7.19 -12.97
C VAL A 286 -16.41 -6.17 -11.90
N PRO A 287 -15.88 -6.23 -10.67
CA PRO A 287 -16.37 -5.39 -9.58
C PRO A 287 -15.91 -3.93 -9.72
N GLU A 288 -16.86 -3.00 -9.57
CA GLU A 288 -16.66 -1.56 -9.82
C GLU A 288 -15.64 -0.91 -8.88
N LEU A 289 -15.75 -1.15 -7.57
CA LEU A 289 -14.92 -0.47 -6.56
C LEU A 289 -13.44 -0.88 -6.64
N PRO A 290 -13.09 -2.18 -6.78
CA PRO A 290 -11.71 -2.58 -7.04
C PRO A 290 -11.16 -2.02 -8.36
N VAL A 291 -11.97 -1.90 -9.41
CA VAL A 291 -11.54 -1.26 -10.68
C VAL A 291 -11.25 0.22 -10.48
N LEU A 292 -12.12 0.95 -9.78
CA LEU A 292 -11.90 2.37 -9.45
C LEU A 292 -10.60 2.56 -8.66
N ALA A 293 -10.40 1.77 -7.60
CA ALA A 293 -9.17 1.77 -6.82
C ALA A 293 -7.94 1.39 -7.66
N ASN A 294 -8.07 0.39 -8.54
CA ASN A 294 -6.97 -0.04 -9.40
C ASN A 294 -6.53 1.06 -10.36
N ARG A 295 -7.45 1.87 -10.91
CA ARG A 295 -7.08 3.00 -11.79
C ARG A 295 -6.15 4.00 -11.09
N LEU A 296 -6.37 4.25 -9.79
CA LEU A 296 -5.49 5.07 -8.95
C LEU A 296 -4.14 4.38 -8.72
N LEU A 297 -4.17 3.09 -8.35
CA LEU A 297 -3.00 2.37 -7.85
C LEU A 297 -2.11 1.73 -8.93
N ARG A 298 -2.61 1.54 -10.15
CA ARG A 298 -1.95 0.78 -11.24
C ARG A 298 -0.53 1.27 -11.50
N ARG A 299 -0.28 2.58 -11.43
CA ARG A 299 1.05 3.18 -11.66
C ARG A 299 2.10 2.79 -10.61
N ILE A 300 1.69 2.40 -9.41
CA ILE A 300 2.60 1.98 -8.33
C ILE A 300 2.51 0.49 -8.01
N ARG A 301 1.64 -0.25 -8.72
CA ARG A 301 1.49 -1.69 -8.56
C ARG A 301 2.78 -2.41 -8.93
N HIS A 302 3.09 -3.47 -8.19
CA HIS A 302 4.24 -4.32 -8.45
C HIS A 302 3.99 -5.11 -9.75
N PRO A 303 4.82 -4.95 -10.80
CA PRO A 303 4.56 -5.54 -12.13
C PRO A 303 4.95 -7.02 -12.22
N LEU A 304 5.73 -7.49 -11.25
CA LEU A 304 6.48 -8.74 -11.30
C LEU A 304 6.23 -9.64 -10.09
N LEU A 305 5.25 -9.33 -9.25
CA LEU A 305 5.15 -9.93 -7.91
C LEU A 305 4.90 -11.42 -8.10
N ASP A 306 5.81 -12.26 -7.63
CA ASP A 306 5.73 -13.67 -7.97
C ASP A 306 4.77 -14.40 -7.03
N LEU A 307 3.73 -15.00 -7.61
CA LEU A 307 2.78 -15.86 -6.90
C LEU A 307 3.08 -17.33 -7.15
N VAL A 308 4.19 -17.65 -7.84
CA VAL A 308 4.71 -19.02 -7.96
C VAL A 308 4.99 -19.52 -6.55
N GLY A 309 4.05 -20.31 -6.04
CA GLY A 309 4.08 -20.82 -4.68
C GLY A 309 5.28 -21.72 -4.41
N SER A 310 5.43 -22.14 -3.16
CA SER A 310 6.47 -23.10 -2.80
C SER A 310 6.10 -24.51 -3.27
N GLY A 311 7.02 -25.20 -3.94
CA GLY A 311 7.02 -26.66 -3.99
C GLY A 311 6.38 -27.34 -5.21
N GLU A 312 6.52 -26.80 -6.42
CA GLU A 312 6.33 -27.62 -7.62
C GLU A 312 7.54 -28.57 -7.81
N TRP A 313 7.29 -29.82 -8.16
CA TRP A 313 8.32 -30.81 -8.50
C TRP A 313 7.94 -31.57 -9.77
N ASP A 314 8.92 -32.19 -10.44
CA ASP A 314 8.70 -32.94 -11.68
C ASP A 314 7.62 -34.03 -11.49
N GLY A 315 6.54 -33.94 -12.26
CA GLY A 315 5.42 -34.87 -12.21
C GLY A 315 4.38 -34.57 -11.12
N ASP A 316 4.41 -33.40 -10.49
CA ASP A 316 3.29 -32.91 -9.67
C ASP A 316 2.04 -32.71 -10.55
N PRO A 317 0.91 -33.37 -10.26
CA PRO A 317 -0.31 -33.24 -11.06
C PRO A 317 -1.11 -31.96 -10.77
N ASN A 318 -0.68 -31.12 -9.82
CA ASN A 318 -1.43 -29.96 -9.37
C ASN A 318 -1.03 -28.66 -10.08
N GLU A 319 -2.02 -27.96 -10.61
CA GLU A 319 -1.82 -26.62 -11.18
C GLU A 319 -1.54 -25.59 -10.08
N ARG A 320 -0.56 -24.73 -10.31
CA ARG A 320 -0.23 -23.57 -9.48
C ARG A 320 -0.07 -22.34 -10.37
N PHE A 321 0.00 -21.16 -9.74
CA PHE A 321 0.36 -19.96 -10.47
C PHE A 321 1.72 -20.14 -11.14
N ASP A 322 1.75 -19.96 -12.46
CA ASP A 322 2.98 -19.68 -13.17
C ASP A 322 3.20 -18.17 -13.29
N ARG A 323 4.31 -17.76 -13.88
CA ARG A 323 4.64 -16.34 -14.08
C ARG A 323 3.60 -15.60 -14.94
N ARG A 324 2.99 -16.28 -15.92
CA ARG A 324 2.04 -15.68 -16.85
C ARG A 324 0.70 -15.44 -16.16
N ASP A 325 0.17 -16.44 -15.48
CA ASP A 325 -1.08 -16.36 -14.72
C ASP A 325 -0.95 -15.36 -13.58
N THR A 326 0.21 -15.32 -12.93
CA THR A 326 0.53 -14.30 -11.92
C THR A 326 0.34 -12.89 -12.48
N GLN A 327 0.93 -12.58 -13.63
CA GLN A 327 0.82 -11.25 -14.25
C GLN A 327 -0.63 -10.92 -14.64
N ARG A 328 -1.35 -11.89 -15.21
CA ARG A 328 -2.77 -11.72 -15.58
C ARG A 328 -3.65 -11.48 -14.35
N TRP A 329 -3.42 -12.22 -13.27
CA TRP A 329 -4.16 -12.06 -12.02
C TRP A 329 -3.85 -10.74 -11.30
N LEU A 330 -2.58 -10.29 -11.30
CA LEU A 330 -2.21 -8.97 -10.79
C LEU A 330 -2.91 -7.85 -11.57
N ALA A 331 -3.10 -8.05 -12.88
CA ALA A 331 -3.79 -7.14 -13.78
C ALA A 331 -5.31 -7.35 -13.81
N ARG A 332 -5.92 -8.19 -12.97
CA ARG A 332 -7.34 -8.58 -13.07
C ARG A 332 -8.34 -7.40 -13.09
N PHE A 333 -7.98 -6.27 -12.51
CA PHE A 333 -8.79 -5.05 -12.47
C PHE A 333 -8.40 -4.00 -13.53
N ASP A 334 -7.48 -4.31 -14.43
CA ASP A 334 -7.13 -3.43 -15.54
C ASP A 334 -8.26 -3.38 -16.57
N ASP A 335 -8.45 -2.20 -17.18
CA ASP A 335 -9.46 -2.03 -18.24
C ASP A 335 -9.17 -2.92 -19.45
N ASP A 336 -7.93 -3.34 -19.68
CA ASP A 336 -7.50 -4.23 -20.77
C ASP A 336 -7.25 -5.68 -20.32
N SER A 337 -7.58 -6.02 -19.07
CA SER A 337 -7.40 -7.37 -18.51
C SER A 337 -8.14 -8.46 -19.28
N ASP A 338 -7.53 -9.64 -19.33
CA ASP A 338 -8.09 -10.88 -19.87
C ASP A 338 -8.32 -11.96 -18.80
N TRP A 339 -8.10 -11.66 -17.52
CA TRP A 339 -8.34 -12.60 -16.41
C TRP A 339 -9.82 -12.59 -15.99
N PRO A 340 -10.47 -13.76 -15.75
CA PRO A 340 -9.93 -15.11 -15.96
C PRO A 340 -9.85 -15.51 -17.44
N THR A 341 -10.84 -15.12 -18.24
CA THR A 341 -10.80 -15.19 -19.71
C THR A 341 -11.50 -13.99 -20.36
N PRO A 342 -11.19 -13.63 -21.62
CA PRO A 342 -11.91 -12.59 -22.37
C PRO A 342 -13.42 -12.83 -22.46
N GLU A 343 -13.84 -14.07 -22.69
CA GLU A 343 -15.24 -14.45 -22.89
C GLU A 343 -16.06 -14.15 -21.65
N ILE A 344 -15.54 -14.53 -20.48
CA ILE A 344 -16.15 -14.27 -19.18
C ILE A 344 -16.29 -12.76 -18.93
N ARG A 345 -15.34 -11.96 -19.42
CA ARG A 345 -15.39 -10.49 -19.35
C ARG A 345 -16.28 -9.85 -20.43
N GLY A 346 -17.04 -10.65 -21.18
CA GLY A 346 -17.89 -10.19 -22.28
C GLY A 346 -17.12 -9.63 -23.47
N ARG A 347 -15.85 -10.01 -23.63
CA ARG A 347 -14.98 -9.60 -24.74
C ARG A 347 -14.89 -10.72 -25.75
N THR A 348 -14.88 -10.37 -27.03
CA THR A 348 -14.52 -11.34 -28.06
C THR A 348 -13.08 -11.78 -27.84
N PRO A 349 -12.76 -13.09 -27.79
CA PRO A 349 -11.38 -13.54 -27.81
C PRO A 349 -10.65 -12.88 -28.98
N GLY A 350 -9.62 -12.11 -28.68
CA GLY A 350 -8.70 -11.62 -29.70
C GLY A 350 -7.95 -12.79 -30.35
N PRO A 351 -7.20 -12.54 -31.43
CA PRO A 351 -6.17 -13.49 -31.85
C PRO A 351 -5.30 -13.85 -30.64
N ALA A 352 -4.80 -15.10 -30.60
CA ALA A 352 -3.92 -15.57 -29.53
C ALA A 352 -2.90 -14.47 -29.21
N PRO A 353 -2.80 -14.02 -27.95
CA PRO A 353 -1.92 -12.89 -27.63
C PRO A 353 -0.53 -13.21 -28.16
N ALA A 354 -0.01 -12.33 -29.04
CA ALA A 354 1.41 -12.32 -29.33
C ALA A 354 2.15 -12.27 -27.98
N GLU A 355 3.38 -12.80 -27.92
CA GLU A 355 4.16 -12.73 -26.68
C GLU A 355 4.03 -11.32 -26.07
N PRO A 356 3.58 -11.21 -24.82
CA PRO A 356 3.29 -9.91 -24.24
C PRO A 356 4.55 -9.07 -24.35
N THR A 357 4.43 -7.87 -24.93
CA THR A 357 5.55 -6.92 -24.94
C THR A 357 6.00 -6.77 -23.49
N PRO A 358 7.27 -7.07 -23.15
CA PRO A 358 7.66 -7.05 -21.75
C PRO A 358 7.41 -5.65 -21.20
N THR A 359 6.54 -5.56 -20.21
CA THR A 359 6.10 -4.29 -19.61
C THR A 359 7.04 -3.82 -18.51
N HIS A 360 8.07 -4.61 -18.23
CA HIS A 360 9.01 -4.36 -17.16
C HIS A 360 10.35 -5.02 -17.49
N VAL A 361 11.40 -4.49 -16.88
CA VAL A 361 12.78 -4.95 -17.04
C VAL A 361 13.54 -4.63 -15.77
N VAL A 362 14.41 -5.54 -15.34
CA VAL A 362 15.19 -5.31 -14.14
C VAL A 362 16.45 -4.53 -14.47
N VAL A 363 16.94 -3.71 -13.53
CA VAL A 363 18.24 -3.03 -13.65
C VAL A 363 19.32 -3.94 -14.22
N GLY A 364 20.04 -3.44 -15.23
CA GLY A 364 21.11 -4.15 -15.94
C GLY A 364 20.67 -5.00 -17.12
N GLU A 365 19.38 -5.35 -17.24
CA GLU A 365 18.83 -6.02 -18.43
C GLU A 365 18.56 -4.99 -19.55
N ASP A 366 18.51 -5.46 -20.79
CA ASP A 366 18.27 -4.59 -21.95
C ASP A 366 16.80 -4.20 -22.06
N ILE A 367 16.55 -2.92 -22.33
CA ILE A 367 15.22 -2.40 -22.65
C ILE A 367 14.70 -3.14 -23.90
N PRO A 368 13.54 -3.82 -23.82
CA PRO A 368 13.06 -4.69 -24.91
C PRO A 368 12.46 -3.90 -26.07
N SER A 369 12.01 -2.68 -25.83
CA SER A 369 11.35 -1.85 -26.84
C SER A 369 11.48 -0.36 -26.57
N ASP A 370 11.57 0.40 -27.67
CA ASP A 370 11.53 1.85 -27.67
C ASP A 370 10.31 2.39 -26.92
N GLY A 371 10.50 3.47 -26.17
CA GLY A 371 9.39 4.20 -25.56
C GLY A 371 9.72 4.82 -24.23
N TRP A 372 8.68 5.30 -23.56
CA TRP A 372 8.74 5.88 -22.23
C TRP A 372 8.65 4.79 -21.17
N TRP A 373 9.61 4.83 -20.24
CA TRP A 373 9.69 3.94 -19.10
C TRP A 373 9.89 4.76 -17.83
N TYR A 374 9.47 4.22 -16.70
CA TYR A 374 9.65 4.84 -15.39
C TYR A 374 10.04 3.77 -14.37
N THR A 375 10.57 4.17 -13.23
CA THR A 375 10.82 3.28 -12.10
C THR A 375 10.31 3.90 -10.81
N LEU A 376 9.73 3.06 -9.95
CA LEU A 376 9.26 3.49 -8.64
C LEU A 376 10.41 3.83 -7.70
N ALA A 377 11.64 3.39 -7.99
CA ALA A 377 12.81 3.71 -7.17
C ALA A 377 13.14 5.22 -7.10
N LYS A 378 12.61 6.03 -8.02
CA LYS A 378 12.80 7.48 -8.07
C LYS A 378 11.57 8.19 -8.65
N THR A 379 11.01 9.14 -7.90
CA THR A 379 9.97 10.04 -8.39
C THR A 379 10.47 10.85 -9.58
N GLY A 380 9.63 11.03 -10.61
CA GLY A 380 10.02 11.72 -11.84
C GLY A 380 11.09 11.00 -12.67
N SER A 381 11.21 9.67 -12.53
CA SER A 381 12.17 8.85 -13.29
C SER A 381 11.77 8.60 -14.75
N ARG A 382 10.57 9.03 -15.16
CA ARG A 382 10.02 8.78 -16.49
C ARG A 382 10.94 9.34 -17.58
N GLN A 383 11.45 8.48 -18.44
CA GLN A 383 12.33 8.86 -19.54
C GLN A 383 12.15 7.94 -20.75
N TYR A 384 12.57 8.42 -21.92
CA TYR A 384 12.54 7.65 -23.14
C TYR A 384 13.80 6.79 -23.27
N PHE A 385 13.62 5.53 -23.63
CA PHE A 385 14.70 4.58 -23.95
C PHE A 385 14.55 4.05 -25.37
N LYS A 386 15.68 3.65 -25.95
CA LYS A 386 15.72 2.82 -27.16
C LYS A 386 15.87 1.35 -26.80
N ALA A 387 15.35 0.47 -27.65
CA ALA A 387 15.54 -0.97 -27.53
C ALA A 387 17.05 -1.31 -27.52
N GLY A 388 17.44 -2.22 -26.63
CA GLY A 388 18.83 -2.62 -26.43
C GLY A 388 19.65 -1.70 -25.53
N GLU A 389 19.11 -0.57 -25.05
CA GLU A 389 19.77 0.21 -24.00
C GLU A 389 19.69 -0.54 -22.66
N PRO A 390 20.73 -0.57 -21.82
CA PRO A 390 20.67 -1.23 -20.53
C PRO A 390 19.82 -0.42 -19.54
N ALA A 391 18.91 -1.09 -18.82
CA ALA A 391 18.09 -0.48 -17.79
C ALA A 391 18.98 0.08 -16.66
N PRO A 392 19.01 1.42 -16.44
CA PRO A 392 20.01 2.04 -15.59
C PRO A 392 19.73 1.80 -14.11
N ALA A 393 20.80 1.71 -13.33
CA ALA A 393 20.70 1.69 -11.88
C ALA A 393 20.25 3.07 -11.35
N ILE A 394 19.32 3.06 -10.41
CA ILE A 394 18.91 4.24 -9.66
C ILE A 394 19.36 4.02 -8.21
N HIS A 395 20.13 4.97 -7.67
CA HIS A 395 20.41 5.00 -6.24
C HIS A 395 19.10 5.28 -5.50
N GLN A 396 18.68 4.31 -4.68
CA GLN A 396 17.37 4.29 -4.04
C GLN A 396 17.15 5.57 -3.22
N GLY A 397 15.99 6.22 -3.41
CA GLY A 397 15.43 7.13 -2.42
C GLY A 397 14.99 6.38 -1.15
N PRO A 398 14.10 6.92 -0.31
CA PRO A 398 13.61 6.22 0.88
C PRO A 398 12.86 4.90 0.60
N SER A 399 12.53 4.61 -0.67
CA SER A 399 11.91 3.34 -1.07
C SER A 399 12.93 2.23 -1.28
N ARG A 400 12.77 1.18 -0.47
CA ARG A 400 13.55 -0.07 -0.51
C ARG A 400 13.05 -1.00 -1.63
N GLY A 401 13.85 -1.99 -2.00
CA GLY A 401 13.50 -3.00 -3.00
C GLY A 401 14.21 -2.88 -4.35
N ARG A 402 14.12 -3.92 -5.19
CA ARG A 402 14.82 -3.99 -6.48
C ARG A 402 14.34 -2.88 -7.43
N VAL A 403 15.28 -2.28 -8.17
CA VAL A 403 14.94 -1.29 -9.21
C VAL A 403 14.35 -2.02 -10.42
N ILE A 404 13.06 -1.82 -10.64
CA ILE A 404 12.33 -2.33 -11.81
C ILE A 404 11.92 -1.13 -12.66
N TRP A 405 12.31 -1.15 -13.94
CA TRP A 405 11.82 -0.21 -14.93
C TRP A 405 10.55 -0.78 -15.54
N GLN A 406 9.51 0.04 -15.61
CA GLN A 406 8.20 -0.28 -16.12
C GLN A 406 7.90 0.57 -17.33
N ARG A 407 7.35 -0.04 -18.37
CA ARG A 407 6.88 0.68 -19.54
C ARG A 407 5.68 1.53 -19.11
N ASP A 408 5.71 2.82 -19.43
CA ASP A 408 4.57 3.69 -19.14
C ASP A 408 3.41 3.34 -20.08
N ILE A 409 2.18 3.30 -19.56
CA ILE A 409 0.99 3.11 -20.40
C ILE A 409 0.80 4.35 -21.29
N ASP A 410 1.13 5.53 -20.75
CA ASP A 410 1.22 6.74 -21.56
C ASP A 410 2.56 6.77 -22.27
N GLN A 411 2.55 6.67 -23.60
CA GLN A 411 3.76 6.73 -24.44
C GLN A 411 3.98 8.12 -25.07
N ARG A 412 3.23 9.14 -24.66
CA ARG A 412 3.43 10.51 -25.14
C ARG A 412 4.63 11.15 -24.44
N PRO A 413 5.34 12.09 -25.08
CA PRO A 413 6.32 12.92 -24.38
C PRO A 413 5.67 13.58 -23.15
N PRO A 414 6.39 13.69 -22.01
CA PRO A 414 5.86 14.40 -20.85
C PRO A 414 5.53 15.83 -21.28
N GLU A 415 4.39 16.34 -20.82
CA GLU A 415 4.05 17.74 -21.03
C GLU A 415 5.17 18.60 -20.46
N ALA A 416 5.55 19.66 -21.18
CA ALA A 416 6.58 20.57 -20.72
C ALA A 416 6.20 21.07 -19.33
N GLU A 417 7.12 20.94 -18.38
CA GLU A 417 6.88 21.32 -16.99
C GLU A 417 6.35 22.76 -16.96
N ALA A 418 5.14 22.95 -16.40
CA ALA A 418 4.51 24.26 -16.36
C ALA A 418 5.45 25.27 -15.70
N ALA A 419 5.63 26.43 -16.34
CA ALA A 419 6.64 27.40 -15.94
C ALA A 419 6.49 27.76 -14.45
N ARG A 420 7.61 27.71 -13.73
CA ARG A 420 7.70 28.12 -12.31
C ARG A 420 7.86 29.63 -12.16
N GLN A 421 7.88 30.35 -13.28
CA GLN A 421 7.99 31.78 -13.38
C GLN A 421 6.90 32.30 -14.32
N ALA A 422 6.26 33.40 -13.96
CA ALA A 422 5.29 34.07 -14.80
C ALA A 422 5.23 35.56 -14.43
N GLU A 423 4.91 36.40 -15.41
CA GLU A 423 4.77 37.85 -15.20
C GLU A 423 3.36 38.20 -14.71
N THR A 424 3.23 39.29 -13.95
CA THR A 424 1.93 39.91 -13.65
C THR A 424 1.08 40.03 -14.92
N GLY A 425 -0.20 39.70 -14.82
CA GLY A 425 -1.13 39.72 -15.95
C GLY A 425 -1.16 38.44 -16.78
N GLN A 426 -0.18 37.55 -16.62
CA GLN A 426 -0.23 36.20 -17.19
C GLN A 426 -1.10 35.28 -16.34
N LEU A 427 -1.69 34.27 -16.98
CA LEU A 427 -2.38 33.18 -16.29
C LEU A 427 -1.36 32.34 -15.54
N ALA A 428 -1.60 32.07 -14.27
CA ALA A 428 -0.73 31.28 -13.42
C ALA A 428 -0.58 29.86 -14.00
N PRO A 429 0.63 29.47 -14.44
CA PRO A 429 0.87 28.12 -14.97
C PRO A 429 0.59 27.00 -13.93
N ARG A 430 0.64 27.38 -12.65
CA ARG A 430 0.45 26.51 -11.48
C ARG A 430 -0.47 27.18 -10.46
N GLY A 431 -1.33 26.40 -9.82
CA GLY A 431 -2.08 26.84 -8.65
C GLY A 431 -1.21 26.81 -7.40
N GLY A 432 -1.53 27.65 -6.41
CA GLY A 432 -0.84 27.70 -5.13
C GLY A 432 -0.17 29.03 -4.87
N GLN A 433 0.85 29.03 -4.01
CA GLN A 433 1.49 30.24 -3.53
C GLN A 433 2.62 30.71 -4.47
N TRP A 434 2.64 32.01 -4.73
CA TRP A 434 3.61 32.68 -5.59
C TRP A 434 4.28 33.83 -4.83
N ARG A 435 5.55 34.09 -5.19
CA ARG A 435 6.36 35.16 -4.61
C ARG A 435 6.83 36.12 -5.71
N GLY A 436 6.57 37.40 -5.53
CA GLY A 436 6.82 38.43 -6.54
C GLY A 436 8.15 39.17 -6.41
N ASP A 437 8.93 38.89 -5.37
CA ASP A 437 10.24 39.52 -5.12
C ASP A 437 11.29 38.51 -4.64
N GLU A 438 12.57 38.87 -4.77
CA GLU A 438 13.67 38.01 -4.33
C GLU A 438 13.70 37.83 -2.80
N LYS A 439 13.15 38.81 -2.06
CA LYS A 439 13.18 38.85 -0.59
C LYS A 439 12.07 38.07 0.09
N GLY A 440 11.00 37.69 -0.61
CA GLY A 440 9.86 36.98 -0.02
C GLY A 440 8.90 37.86 0.75
N GLU A 441 8.85 39.14 0.44
CA GLU A 441 8.02 40.12 1.14
C GLU A 441 6.70 40.35 0.41
N VAL A 442 6.56 39.91 -0.84
CA VAL A 442 5.32 39.99 -1.63
C VAL A 442 4.87 38.59 -2.05
N LEU A 443 3.70 38.17 -1.54
CA LEU A 443 3.12 36.85 -1.77
C LEU A 443 1.69 36.95 -2.32
N CYS A 444 1.24 35.91 -3.01
CA CYS A 444 -0.17 35.70 -3.29
C CYS A 444 -0.47 34.20 -3.44
N VAL A 445 -1.74 33.82 -3.27
CA VAL A 445 -2.22 32.48 -3.64
C VAL A 445 -3.21 32.65 -4.77
N VAL A 446 -2.99 31.93 -5.87
CA VAL A 446 -3.89 31.95 -7.04
C VAL A 446 -4.17 30.53 -7.51
N ALA A 447 -5.36 30.31 -8.09
CA ALA A 447 -5.69 29.06 -8.74
C ALA A 447 -4.93 28.89 -10.06
N LYS A 448 -4.81 27.65 -10.55
CA LYS A 448 -4.23 27.40 -11.88
C LYS A 448 -5.08 28.12 -12.93
N HIS A 449 -4.42 28.82 -13.84
CA HIS A 449 -5.02 29.70 -14.86
C HIS A 449 -5.73 30.95 -14.34
N GLU A 450 -5.55 31.32 -13.07
CA GLU A 450 -5.96 32.63 -12.59
C GLU A 450 -4.89 33.68 -12.93
N VAL A 451 -5.29 34.93 -13.18
CA VAL A 451 -4.35 35.99 -13.56
C VAL A 451 -3.48 36.37 -12.36
N LEU A 452 -2.16 36.37 -12.55
CA LEU A 452 -1.23 36.82 -11.52
C LEU A 452 -1.39 38.32 -11.25
N PRO A 453 -1.57 38.73 -9.97
CA PRO A 453 -1.92 40.09 -9.64
C PRO A 453 -0.75 41.05 -9.85
N SER A 454 -1.07 42.34 -9.95
CA SER A 454 -0.08 43.41 -9.85
C SER A 454 0.14 43.78 -8.39
N TYR A 455 1.32 44.30 -8.07
CA TYR A 455 1.62 44.87 -6.76
C TYR A 455 1.90 46.36 -6.89
N GLN A 456 1.13 47.20 -6.21
CA GLN A 456 1.24 48.67 -6.29
C GLN A 456 1.23 49.21 -7.73
N GLY A 457 0.46 48.59 -8.62
CA GLY A 457 0.38 48.96 -10.05
C GLY A 457 1.64 48.60 -10.86
N ARG A 458 2.59 47.85 -10.29
CA ARG A 458 3.80 47.37 -10.99
C ARG A 458 3.64 45.92 -11.40
N SER A 459 4.28 45.59 -12.54
CA SER A 459 4.48 44.20 -12.97
C SER A 459 5.60 43.58 -12.13
N LEU A 460 5.37 42.35 -11.68
CA LEU A 460 6.37 41.54 -10.99
C LEU A 460 6.60 40.24 -11.76
N THR A 461 7.83 39.73 -11.70
CA THR A 461 8.13 38.34 -12.04
C THR A 461 7.78 37.49 -10.83
N TRP A 462 6.75 36.66 -10.96
CA TRP A 462 6.29 35.75 -9.92
C TRP A 462 7.03 34.43 -10.00
N HIS A 463 7.48 33.93 -8.86
CA HIS A 463 8.12 32.63 -8.71
C HIS A 463 7.21 31.72 -7.88
N TRP A 464 6.82 30.58 -8.45
CA TRP A 464 5.97 29.60 -7.78
C TRP A 464 6.75 28.91 -6.65
N MET A 465 6.10 28.73 -5.51
CA MET A 465 6.71 28.10 -4.34
C MET A 465 6.22 26.64 -4.20
N HIS A 466 7.17 25.70 -4.18
CA HIS A 466 6.92 24.28 -3.92
C HIS A 466 6.79 24.10 -2.40
N ASP A 467 5.63 23.64 -1.93
CA ASP A 467 5.22 23.53 -0.52
C ASP A 467 5.07 24.85 0.26
N ALA A 468 3.82 25.21 0.58
CA ALA A 468 3.48 26.27 1.54
C ALA A 468 3.96 25.96 2.99
N ALA A 469 4.46 24.75 3.21
CA ALA A 469 4.83 24.21 4.51
C ALA A 469 6.34 23.95 4.64
N GLN A 470 7.20 24.98 4.50
CA GLN A 470 8.49 25.03 5.22
C GLN A 470 9.25 26.36 5.05
N ARG A 471 8.84 27.36 5.82
CA ARG A 471 9.70 28.09 6.75
C ARG A 471 8.82 28.37 7.97
N ALA A 472 9.31 28.10 9.18
CA ALA A 472 8.57 28.32 10.42
C ALA A 472 8.43 29.83 10.73
N ALA A 473 7.74 30.55 9.85
CA ALA A 473 7.21 31.87 10.14
C ALA A 473 5.97 31.69 11.01
N ALA A 474 5.87 32.46 12.10
CA ALA A 474 4.62 32.55 12.85
C ALA A 474 3.50 32.98 11.89
N ARG A 475 2.31 32.38 12.03
CA ARG A 475 1.11 32.68 11.25
C ARG A 475 -0.03 33.12 12.16
N VAL A 476 -0.83 34.07 11.70
CA VAL A 476 -1.97 34.59 12.46
C VAL A 476 -3.08 35.06 11.53
N ARG A 477 -4.33 34.76 11.89
CA ARG A 477 -5.52 35.11 11.11
C ARG A 477 -5.97 36.55 11.41
N SER A 478 -6.59 37.23 10.44
CA SER A 478 -7.29 38.49 10.67
C SER A 478 -8.21 38.41 11.90
N GLY A 479 -8.24 39.49 12.69
CA GLY A 479 -8.97 39.61 13.95
C GLY A 479 -8.21 39.12 15.18
N GLN A 480 -7.21 38.24 15.02
CA GLN A 480 -6.38 37.77 16.13
C GLN A 480 -5.30 38.81 16.48
N PRO A 481 -4.91 38.93 17.76
CA PRO A 481 -3.83 39.82 18.18
C PRO A 481 -2.47 39.33 17.63
N CYS A 482 -1.64 40.27 17.18
CA CYS A 482 -0.30 39.99 16.70
C CYS A 482 0.58 39.35 17.80
N PRO A 483 1.07 38.12 17.62
CA PRO A 483 1.77 37.37 18.67
C PRO A 483 3.21 37.87 18.88
N TYR A 484 3.83 38.47 17.85
CA TYR A 484 5.20 38.96 17.90
C TYR A 484 5.31 40.28 17.13
N PRO A 485 5.90 41.34 17.71
CA PRO A 485 6.13 42.57 16.98
C PRO A 485 7.09 42.31 15.81
N GLY A 486 6.73 42.76 14.62
CA GLY A 486 7.50 42.43 13.43
C GLY A 486 6.87 42.88 12.14
N THR A 487 7.55 42.56 11.05
CA THR A 487 7.08 42.73 9.67
C THR A 487 6.41 41.45 9.23
N TRP A 488 5.20 41.56 8.71
CA TRP A 488 4.34 40.47 8.28
C TRP A 488 3.84 40.72 6.85
N THR A 489 3.55 39.66 6.11
CA THR A 489 2.90 39.77 4.79
C THR A 489 1.65 38.90 4.76
N CYS A 490 0.66 39.31 3.97
CA CYS A 490 -0.51 38.48 3.66
C CYS A 490 -0.07 37.34 2.72
N GLU A 491 -0.53 36.12 2.97
CA GLU A 491 -0.23 34.97 2.10
C GLU A 491 -1.13 34.95 0.86
N GLU A 492 -2.40 35.33 1.02
CA GLU A 492 -3.43 35.21 -0.01
C GLU A 492 -3.40 36.37 -1.01
N HIS A 493 -3.03 37.58 -0.56
CA HIS A 493 -3.03 38.79 -1.39
C HIS A 493 -1.68 39.52 -1.36
N PRO A 494 -1.27 40.16 -2.47
CA PRO A 494 -0.02 40.90 -2.54
C PRO A 494 -0.14 42.25 -1.84
N THR A 495 -0.19 42.24 -0.50
CA THR A 495 -0.17 43.47 0.29
C THR A 495 1.24 44.02 0.46
N GLY A 496 2.24 43.16 0.27
CA GLY A 496 3.62 43.40 0.67
C GLY A 496 3.79 43.44 2.19
N PRO A 497 5.02 43.76 2.66
CA PRO A 497 5.35 43.75 4.07
C PRO A 497 4.65 44.88 4.83
N LYS A 498 4.10 44.55 6.00
CA LYS A 498 3.48 45.48 6.96
C LYS A 498 3.98 45.22 8.36
N THR A 499 4.31 46.28 9.08
CA THR A 499 4.77 46.17 10.47
C THR A 499 3.59 46.21 11.43
N PHE A 500 3.54 45.24 12.34
CA PHE A 500 2.55 45.18 13.41
C PHE A 500 3.25 45.15 14.77
N ALA A 501 2.73 45.95 15.70
CA ALA A 501 3.15 45.90 17.10
C ALA A 501 2.57 44.67 17.81
N TYR A 502 3.16 44.28 18.94
CA TYR A 502 2.63 43.22 19.79
C TYR A 502 1.19 43.52 20.21
N GLN A 503 0.31 42.52 20.16
CA GLN A 503 -1.13 42.59 20.44
C GLN A 503 -1.99 43.48 19.52
N ALA A 504 -1.41 44.11 18.49
CA ALA A 504 -2.21 44.81 17.50
C ALA A 504 -3.15 43.82 16.77
N PRO A 505 -4.44 44.11 16.60
CA PRO A 505 -5.35 43.22 15.89
C PRO A 505 -4.93 43.12 14.42
N MET A 506 -4.82 41.90 13.92
CA MET A 506 -4.43 41.67 12.54
C MET A 506 -5.55 42.09 11.58
N PRO A 507 -5.26 42.95 10.59
CA PRO A 507 -6.32 43.54 9.77
C PRO A 507 -6.85 42.53 8.74
N GLN A 508 -8.09 42.78 8.29
CA GLN A 508 -8.63 42.20 7.08
C GLN A 508 -8.00 42.86 5.85
N VAL A 509 -8.01 42.15 4.72
CA VAL A 509 -7.59 42.69 3.42
C VAL A 509 -8.81 42.63 2.49
N ASN A 510 -9.17 43.77 1.90
CA ASN A 510 -10.37 43.89 1.04
C ASN A 510 -11.67 43.39 1.70
N GLY A 511 -11.79 43.58 3.02
CA GLY A 511 -12.95 43.11 3.81
C GLY A 511 -13.02 41.59 3.99
N GLN A 512 -11.98 40.86 3.60
CA GLN A 512 -11.85 39.43 3.79
C GLN A 512 -10.83 39.12 4.89
N ASP A 513 -11.13 38.03 5.59
CA ASP A 513 -10.24 37.46 6.56
C ASP A 513 -9.08 36.72 5.87
N VAL A 514 -7.85 37.03 6.27
CA VAL A 514 -6.63 36.52 5.63
C VAL A 514 -5.64 35.96 6.65
N THR A 515 -4.61 35.30 6.15
CA THR A 515 -3.48 34.77 6.93
C THR A 515 -2.26 35.67 6.77
N TRP A 516 -1.76 36.15 7.90
CA TRP A 516 -0.52 36.92 7.97
C TRP A 516 0.63 36.00 8.36
N ALA A 517 1.72 36.05 7.61
CA ALA A 517 2.97 35.33 7.87
C ALA A 517 4.10 36.29 8.27
N LEU A 518 4.82 35.95 9.34
CA LEU A 518 5.94 36.76 9.83
C LEU A 518 7.14 36.69 8.87
N VAL A 519 7.58 37.85 8.41
CA VAL A 519 8.75 38.04 7.54
C VAL A 519 10.01 38.29 8.39
N SER A 520 9.92 39.17 9.39
CA SER A 520 11.03 39.48 10.28
C SER A 520 10.54 40.05 11.61
N PHE A 521 11.28 39.80 12.70
CA PHE A 521 11.01 40.41 13.99
C PHE A 521 11.42 41.89 14.00
N LEU A 522 10.65 42.72 14.70
CA LEU A 522 11.04 44.10 15.00
C LEU A 522 12.12 44.00 16.10
N ARG A 523 13.32 44.51 15.82
CA ARG A 523 14.41 44.54 16.81
C ARG A 523 14.16 45.56 17.91
#